data_AF-A0A3E0W225-F1
#
_entry.id   AF-A0A3E0W225-F1
#
_cell.length_a   1.000
_cell.length_b   1.000
_cell.length_c   1.000
_cell.angle_alpha   90.00
_cell.angle_beta   90.00
_cell.angle_gamma   90.00
#
_symmetry.space_group_name_H-M   'P 1'
#
loop_
_entity.id
_entity.type
_entity.pdbx_description
1 polymer ?
#
loop_
_entity_poly.entity_id
_entity_poly.type
_entity_poly.pdbx_seq_one_letter_code
_entity_poly.pdbx_strand_id
1 'polypeptide(L)'
;MTVALTVKTAHGLWVQNDGYEYPLVLIAAITTLSLTGPGIWSVDHLFGIDGPALWIGAAASLLGISSGLAVRLLLHAKPPQLNPSKEQ
;
A
#
# COMPACT_ATOMS: atom_id res chain seq x y z
N MET A 1 -3.71 -0.31 -0.93
CA MET A 1 -5.02 0.34 -1.17
C MET A 1 -5.57 0.14 -2.59
N THR A 2 -5.13 -0.88 -3.32
CA THR A 2 -5.57 -1.13 -4.70
C THR A 2 -7.02 -1.57 -4.80
N VAL A 3 -7.54 -2.31 -3.81
CA VAL A 3 -8.96 -2.71 -3.75
C VAL A 3 -9.89 -1.50 -3.62
N ALA A 4 -9.54 -0.52 -2.76
CA ALA A 4 -10.30 0.72 -2.64
C ALA A 4 -10.38 1.49 -3.97
N LEU A 5 -9.29 1.53 -4.74
CA LEU A 5 -9.27 2.13 -6.07
C LEU A 5 -10.12 1.37 -7.11
N THR A 6 -10.26 0.06 -6.99
CA THR A 6 -10.97 -0.73 -8.00
C THR A 6 -12.46 -0.92 -7.73
N VAL A 7 -12.90 -0.96 -6.46
CA VAL A 7 -14.31 -1.21 -6.12
C VAL A 7 -15.02 -0.03 -5.47
N LYS A 8 -14.29 0.90 -4.82
CA LYS A 8 -14.90 2.01 -4.05
C LYS A 8 -14.92 3.35 -4.79
N THR A 9 -14.36 3.44 -5.99
CA THR A 9 -14.38 4.68 -6.80
C THR A 9 -15.79 5.13 -7.18
N ALA A 10 -16.74 4.20 -7.32
CA ALA A 10 -18.15 4.50 -7.60
C ALA A 10 -18.97 4.87 -6.35
N HIS A 11 -18.45 4.64 -5.14
CA HIS A 11 -19.20 4.73 -3.87
C HIS A 11 -19.11 6.10 -3.17
N GLY A 12 -18.42 7.08 -3.78
CA GLY A 12 -18.32 8.44 -3.26
C GLY A 12 -17.38 8.59 -2.06
N LEU A 13 -17.28 9.81 -1.52
CA LEU A 13 -16.24 10.18 -0.56
C LEU A 13 -16.50 9.67 0.87
N TRP A 14 -17.76 9.37 1.23
CA TRP A 14 -18.16 9.15 2.62
C TRP A 14 -18.32 7.69 2.98
N VAL A 15 -17.75 7.28 4.12
CA VAL A 15 -17.73 5.88 4.59
C VAL A 15 -19.13 5.25 4.75
N GLN A 16 -20.15 6.08 4.97
CA GLN A 16 -21.52 5.64 5.26
C GLN A 16 -22.19 4.89 4.09
N ASN A 17 -21.72 5.10 2.86
CA ASN A 17 -22.13 4.37 1.66
C ASN A 17 -20.99 3.54 1.05
N ASP A 18 -20.11 2.99 1.90
CA ASP A 18 -18.97 2.19 1.45
C ASP A 18 -17.89 3.00 0.70
N GLY A 19 -17.77 4.30 1.01
CA GLY A 19 -16.82 5.23 0.40
C GLY A 19 -15.34 4.95 0.70
N TYR A 20 -14.46 5.74 0.06
CA TYR A 20 -13.00 5.54 0.07
C TYR A 20 -12.23 6.39 1.10
N GLU A 21 -12.93 7.07 2.03
CA GLU A 21 -12.38 7.95 3.07
C GLU A 21 -11.28 7.30 3.91
N TYR A 22 -11.59 6.14 4.49
CA TYR A 22 -10.66 5.42 5.36
C TYR A 22 -9.35 5.03 4.63
N PRO A 23 -9.40 4.41 3.44
CA PRO A 23 -8.22 4.22 2.59
C PRO A 23 -7.43 5.51 2.31
N LEU A 24 -8.13 6.62 2.04
CA LEU A 24 -7.52 7.92 1.76
C LEU A 24 -6.73 8.44 2.96
N VAL A 25 -7.34 8.38 4.15
CA VAL A 25 -6.72 8.80 5.41
C VAL A 25 -5.47 7.96 5.70
N LEU A 26 -5.52 6.65 5.46
CA LEU A 26 -4.35 5.79 5.62
C LEU A 26 -3.21 6.16 4.66
N ILE A 27 -3.52 6.43 3.38
CA ILE A 27 -2.50 6.88 2.41
C ILE A 27 -1.91 8.22 2.86
N ALA A 28 -2.76 9.17 3.25
CA ALA A 28 -2.31 10.48 3.72
C ALA A 28 -1.39 10.35 4.94
N ALA A 29 -1.80 9.60 5.97
CA ALA A 29 -1.02 9.41 7.18
C ALA A 29 0.36 8.79 6.90
N ILE A 30 0.42 7.73 6.09
CA ILE A 30 1.68 7.06 5.76
C ILE A 30 2.56 7.96 4.87
N THR A 31 1.97 8.69 3.94
CA THR A 31 2.71 9.63 3.06
C THR A 31 3.30 10.77 3.88
N THR A 32 2.51 11.37 4.79
CA THR A 32 3.00 12.41 5.71
C THR A 32 4.15 11.87 6.54
N LEU A 33 3.99 10.69 7.17
CA LEU A 33 5.04 10.08 8.00
C LEU A 33 6.33 9.82 7.21
N SER A 34 6.20 9.33 5.98
CA SER A 34 7.33 9.05 5.09
C SER A 34 8.07 10.34 4.72
N LEU A 35 7.35 11.43 4.43
CA LEU A 35 7.94 12.72 4.07
C LEU A 35 8.53 13.49 5.26
N THR A 36 7.95 13.36 6.45
CA THR A 36 8.49 13.97 7.68
C THR A 36 9.73 13.25 8.20
N GLY A 37 10.00 12.04 7.71
CA GLY A 37 11.10 11.20 8.16
C GLY A 37 10.76 10.39 9.42
N PRO A 38 11.65 9.47 9.81
CA PRO A 38 11.37 8.45 10.82
C PRO A 38 11.42 8.98 12.27
N GLY A 39 11.84 10.23 12.48
CA GLY A 39 11.86 10.91 13.77
C GLY A 39 12.97 10.47 14.71
N ILE A 40 13.05 11.11 15.88
CA ILE A 40 14.12 10.90 16.89
C ILE A 40 14.06 9.52 17.57
N TRP A 41 12.90 8.87 17.54
CA TRP A 41 12.66 7.55 18.14
C TRP A 41 12.88 6.41 17.14
N SER A 42 13.43 6.70 15.96
CA SER A 42 13.67 5.69 14.95
C SER A 42 14.88 4.82 15.25
N VAL A 43 14.83 3.59 14.76
CA VAL A 43 15.98 2.67 14.78
C VAL A 43 17.11 3.24 13.94
N ASP A 44 16.82 3.89 12.81
CA ASP A 44 17.82 4.57 11.96
C ASP A 44 18.59 5.64 12.73
N HIS A 45 17.91 6.45 13.55
CA HIS A 45 18.55 7.44 14.41
C HIS A 45 19.40 6.79 15.52
N LEU A 46 18.99 5.65 16.07
CA LEU A 46 19.80 4.90 17.05
C LEU A 46 21.10 4.36 16.43
N PHE A 47 21.10 4.03 15.14
CA PHE A 47 22.28 3.58 14.39
C PHE A 47 23.04 4.71 13.68
N GLY A 48 22.62 5.97 13.84
CA GLY A 48 23.27 7.13 13.20
C GLY A 48 23.17 7.14 11.68
N ILE A 49 22.12 6.54 11.11
CA ILE A 49 21.87 6.51 9.67
C ILE A 49 21.20 7.82 9.27
N ASP A 50 22.02 8.87 9.17
CA ASP A 50 21.58 10.23 8.86
C ASP A 50 21.72 10.50 7.35
N GLY A 51 20.71 10.11 6.58
CA GLY A 51 20.62 10.49 5.16
C GLY A 51 19.63 11.64 4.92
N PRO A 52 19.62 12.24 3.71
CA PRO A 52 18.68 13.31 3.38
C PRO A 52 17.24 12.78 3.47
N ALA A 53 16.52 13.21 4.51
CA ALA A 53 15.20 12.71 4.89
C ALA A 53 14.19 12.69 3.73
N LEU A 54 14.26 13.68 2.83
CA LEU A 54 13.35 13.83 1.70
C LEU A 54 13.57 12.75 0.62
N TRP A 55 14.82 12.37 0.34
CA TRP A 55 15.14 11.29 -0.60
C TRP A 55 14.80 9.92 -0.03
N ILE A 56 15.06 9.71 1.28
CA ILE A 56 14.69 8.48 1.97
C ILE A 56 13.17 8.32 2.00
N GLY A 57 12.43 9.37 2.34
CA GLY A 57 10.97 9.37 2.32
C GLY A 57 10.39 9.11 0.93
N ALA A 58 10.96 9.72 -0.11
CA ALA A 58 10.54 9.46 -1.49
C ALA A 58 10.80 8.00 -1.90
N ALA A 59 11.98 7.47 -1.61
CA ALA A 59 12.34 6.08 -1.91
C ALA A 59 11.46 5.08 -1.13
N ALA A 60 11.23 5.32 0.17
CA ALA A 60 10.37 4.49 1.01
C ALA A 60 8.92 4.47 0.50
N SER A 61 8.41 5.63 0.06
CA SER A 61 7.07 5.74 -0.52
C SER A 61 6.96 4.93 -1.82
N LEU A 62 7.96 5.03 -2.70
CA LEU A 62 8.00 4.28 -3.96
C LEU A 62 8.10 2.76 -3.72
N LEU A 63 8.93 2.34 -2.76
CA LEU A 63 9.05 0.93 -2.36
C LEU A 63 7.74 0.39 -1.77
N GLY A 64 7.03 1.17 -0.96
CA GLY A 64 5.72 0.80 -0.44
C GLY A 64 4.69 0.59 -1.55
N ILE A 65 4.65 1.49 -2.53
CA ILE A 65 3.76 1.39 -3.70
C ILE A 65 4.11 0.16 -4.54
N SER A 66 5.39 -0.04 -4.87
CA SER A 66 5.84 -1.14 -5.72
C SER A 66 5.62 -2.50 -5.05
N SER A 67 5.88 -2.62 -3.75
CA SER A 67 5.61 -3.83 -2.96
C SER A 67 4.11 -4.18 -2.96
N GLY A 68 3.24 -3.21 -2.71
CA GLY A 68 1.79 -3.42 -2.75
C GLY A 68 1.29 -3.86 -4.13
N LEU A 69 1.87 -3.33 -5.20
CA LEU A 69 1.55 -3.74 -6.57
C LEU A 69 2.08 -5.15 -6.86
N ALA A 70 3.31 -5.47 -6.45
CA ALA A 70 3.91 -6.79 -6.62
C ALA A 70 3.08 -7.88 -5.94
N VAL A 71 2.69 -7.68 -4.68
CA VAL A 71 1.81 -8.62 -3.94
C VAL A 71 0.48 -8.81 -4.68
N ARG A 72 -0.12 -7.72 -5.18
CA ARG A 72 -1.37 -7.82 -5.95
C ARG A 72 -1.19 -8.69 -7.21
N LEU A 73 -0.12 -8.48 -7.97
CA LEU A 73 0.15 -9.22 -9.20
C LEU A 73 0.42 -10.71 -8.91
N LEU A 74 1.20 -11.01 -7.87
CA LEU A 74 1.49 -12.37 -7.46
C LEU A 74 0.23 -13.12 -7.01
N LEU A 75 -0.66 -12.46 -6.26
CA LEU A 75 -1.87 -13.07 -5.73
C LEU A 75 -3.06 -13.07 -6.70
N HIS A 76 -3.00 -12.33 -7.81
CA HIS A 76 -3.99 -12.39 -8.90
C HIS A 76 -3.69 -13.48 -9.94
N ALA A 77 -2.60 -14.22 -9.81
CA ALA A 77 -2.30 -15.34 -10.69
C ALA A 77 -3.39 -16.43 -10.53
N LYS A 78 -4.10 -16.70 -11.64
CA LYS A 78 -5.28 -17.56 -11.75
C LYS A 78 -5.12 -18.91 -11.03
N PRO A 79 -6.10 -19.38 -10.23
CA PRO A 79 -6.05 -20.72 -9.67
C PRO A 79 -6.06 -21.78 -10.79
N PRO A 80 -5.36 -22.93 -10.62
CA PRO A 80 -5.35 -23.99 -11.60
C PRO A 80 -6.79 -24.45 -11.87
N GLN A 81 -7.19 -24.43 -13.14
CA GLN A 81 -8.48 -24.98 -13.58
C GLN A 81 -8.48 -26.48 -13.28
N LEU A 82 -9.23 -26.91 -12.26
CA LEU A 82 -9.57 -28.31 -12.06
C LEU A 82 -10.34 -28.76 -13.30
N ASN A 83 -9.75 -29.63 -14.11
CA ASN A 83 -10.39 -30.18 -15.29
C ASN A 83 -11.27 -31.37 -14.85
N PRO A 84 -12.61 -31.27 -14.88
CA PRO A 84 -13.52 -32.32 -14.40
C PRO A 84 -13.55 -33.57 -15.31
N SER A 85 -12.88 -33.54 -16.46
CA SER A 85 -12.87 -34.67 -17.42
C SER A 85 -11.93 -35.83 -17.04
N LYS A 86 -11.30 -35.82 -15.85
CA LYS A 86 -10.46 -36.94 -15.37
C LYS A 86 -11.15 -37.87 -14.37
N GLU A 87 -12.43 -37.65 -14.07
CA GLU A 87 -13.21 -38.45 -13.09
C GLU A 87 -14.38 -39.25 -13.72
N GLN A 88 -14.45 -39.39 -15.05
CA GLN A 88 -15.45 -40.22 -15.73
C GLN A 88 -14.83 -41.39 -16.48
#